data_AF-A0A4U7FA94-F1
#
_entry.id   AF-A0A4U7FA94-F1
#
_cell.length_a   1.000
_cell.length_b   1.000
_cell.length_c   1.000
_cell.angle_alpha   90.00
_cell.angle_beta   90.00
_cell.angle_gamma   90.00
#
_symmetry.space_group_name_H-M   'P 1'
#
loop_
_entity.id
_entity.type
_entity.pdbx_description
1 polymer ?
#
loop_
_entity_poly.entity_id
_entity_poly.type
_entity_poly.pdbx_seq_one_letter_code
_entity_poly.pdbx_strand_id
1 'polypeptide(L)'
;MGLERAVVTTLVGLPADEGRERPQAFITSLDVDDEIGLDRRQTPRRIARDTRRGGIETAYKKIKEFATWTTSKAFSVRLFHFGFAVLLYNMWVLLDFLVQVSLEIVDCRLTPRITAGRFRALLSRHFGTLI
;
A
#
# COMPACT_ATOMS: atom_id res chain seq x y z
N MET A 1 -30.60 -20.67 -11.38
CA MET A 1 -31.42 -19.46 -11.23
C MET A 1 -30.54 -18.41 -10.53
N GLY A 2 -29.79 -17.66 -11.33
CA GLY A 2 -28.81 -16.69 -10.83
C GLY A 2 -29.54 -15.42 -10.39
N LEU A 3 -29.42 -15.08 -9.11
CA LEU A 3 -29.82 -13.76 -8.63
C LEU A 3 -28.83 -12.75 -9.21
N GLU A 4 -29.26 -12.00 -10.22
CA GLU A 4 -28.63 -10.73 -10.56
C GLU A 4 -28.69 -9.85 -9.30
N ARG A 5 -27.57 -9.77 -8.57
CA ARG A 5 -27.44 -8.80 -7.49
C ARG A 5 -27.37 -7.43 -8.15
N ALA A 6 -28.48 -6.69 -8.12
CA ALA A 6 -28.46 -5.27 -8.43
C ALA A 6 -27.41 -4.61 -7.51
N VAL A 7 -26.33 -4.11 -8.10
CA VAL A 7 -25.28 -3.42 -7.36
C VAL A 7 -25.79 -2.02 -7.09
N VAL A 8 -26.34 -1.82 -5.89
CA VAL A 8 -26.70 -0.48 -5.40
C VAL A 8 -25.40 0.32 -5.26
N THR A 9 -25.34 1.44 -5.95
CA THR A 9 -24.19 2.34 -5.93
C THR A 9 -24.58 3.59 -5.16
N THR A 10 -23.89 3.83 -4.05
CA THR A 10 -24.14 4.96 -3.15
C THR A 10 -23.12 6.06 -3.42
N LEU A 11 -23.60 7.28 -3.61
CA LEU A 11 -22.79 8.49 -3.67
C LEU A 11 -22.66 9.08 -2.26
N VAL A 12 -21.45 9.19 -1.76
CA VAL A 12 -21.15 9.68 -0.41
C VAL A 12 -20.36 10.98 -0.49
N GLY A 13 -20.87 12.04 0.12
CA GLY A 13 -20.16 13.31 0.27
C GLY A 13 -19.61 13.46 1.69
N LEU A 14 -18.29 13.45 1.86
CA LEU A 14 -17.66 13.81 3.13
C LEU A 14 -17.41 15.33 3.18
N PRO A 15 -17.69 16.01 4.31
CA PRO A 15 -17.36 17.41 4.48
C PRO A 15 -15.84 17.62 4.46
N ALA A 16 -15.44 18.88 4.24
CA ALA A 16 -14.05 19.29 4.43
C ALA A 16 -13.59 19.01 5.87
N ASP A 17 -12.34 18.63 6.05
CA ASP A 17 -11.71 18.30 7.34
C ASP A 17 -10.28 18.88 7.39
N GLU A 18 -9.57 18.80 8.51
CA GLU A 18 -8.24 19.41 8.73
C GLU A 18 -7.23 19.09 7.62
N GLY A 19 -7.36 17.93 6.95
CA GLY A 19 -6.48 17.53 5.85
C GLY A 19 -6.96 17.90 4.44
N ARG A 20 -8.17 18.47 4.28
CA ARG A 20 -8.82 18.69 2.98
C ARG A 20 -9.75 19.90 2.99
N GLU A 21 -9.38 20.94 2.24
CA GLU A 21 -10.15 22.20 2.14
C GLU A 21 -11.50 22.08 1.40
N ARG A 22 -11.73 20.99 0.67
CA ARG A 22 -12.94 20.78 -0.14
C ARG A 22 -13.66 19.50 0.26
N PRO A 23 -15.01 19.46 0.18
CA PRO A 23 -15.77 18.23 0.38
C PRO A 23 -15.37 17.17 -0.65
N GLN A 24 -15.37 15.92 -0.22
CA GLN A 24 -14.95 14.78 -1.03
C GLN A 24 -16.14 13.91 -1.43
N ALA A 25 -16.33 13.73 -2.72
CA ALA A 25 -17.29 12.77 -3.24
C ALA A 25 -16.63 11.40 -3.44
N PHE A 26 -17.29 10.36 -2.94
CA PHE A 26 -16.94 8.95 -3.14
C PHE A 26 -18.13 8.22 -3.76
N ILE A 27 -17.85 7.31 -4.69
CA ILE A 27 -18.84 6.40 -5.24
C ILE A 27 -18.48 5.02 -4.73
N THR A 28 -19.37 4.38 -3.98
CA THR A 28 -19.09 3.10 -3.34
C THR A 28 -20.30 2.18 -3.38
N SER A 29 -20.05 0.88 -3.44
CA SER A 29 -21.06 -0.15 -3.20
C SER A 29 -21.16 -0.53 -1.73
N LEU A 30 -20.43 0.16 -0.84
CA LEU A 30 -20.59 0.02 0.59
C LEU A 30 -21.96 0.56 1.01
N ASP A 31 -22.62 -0.19 1.87
CA ASP A 31 -23.81 0.26 2.56
C ASP A 31 -23.43 1.38 3.53
N VAL A 32 -23.81 2.60 3.18
CA VAL A 32 -23.44 3.84 3.86
C VAL A 32 -24.69 4.71 3.87
N ASP A 33 -25.13 5.06 5.07
CA ASP A 33 -26.33 5.84 5.30
C ASP A 33 -26.02 7.01 6.26
N ASP A 34 -26.82 8.05 6.20
CA ASP A 34 -26.82 9.19 7.10
C ASP A 34 -28.16 9.39 7.82
N GLU A 35 -29.13 8.47 7.70
CA GLU A 35 -30.39 8.53 8.43
C GLU A 35 -30.19 8.52 9.96
N ILE A 36 -29.30 7.66 10.46
CA ILE A 36 -29.02 7.53 11.90
C ILE A 36 -27.72 8.24 12.27
N GLY A 37 -27.69 8.90 13.44
CA GLY A 37 -26.47 9.53 13.97
C GLY A 37 -25.29 8.56 14.20
N LEU A 38 -25.55 7.26 14.36
CA LEU A 38 -24.52 6.22 14.42
C LEU A 38 -23.89 5.97 13.04
N ASP A 39 -24.69 5.96 11.97
CA ASP A 39 -24.21 5.71 10.62
C ASP A 39 -23.40 6.89 10.11
N ARG A 40 -23.84 8.14 10.39
CA ARG A 40 -23.04 9.35 10.17
C ARG A 40 -21.63 9.29 10.78
N ARG A 41 -21.47 8.68 11.96
CA ARG A 41 -20.17 8.52 12.64
C ARG A 41 -19.35 7.37 12.08
N GLN A 42 -19.99 6.33 11.54
CA GLN A 42 -19.31 5.19 10.93
C GLN A 42 -18.86 5.47 9.50
N THR A 43 -19.59 6.30 8.76
CA THR A 43 -19.32 6.65 7.36
C THR A 43 -17.88 7.12 7.15
N PRO A 44 -17.35 8.10 7.91
CA PRO A 44 -15.94 8.49 7.80
C PRO A 44 -14.95 7.34 8.04
N ARG A 45 -15.27 6.41 8.96
CA ARG A 45 -14.39 5.25 9.23
C ARG A 45 -14.38 4.25 8.06
N ARG A 46 -15.54 4.02 7.46
CA ARG A 46 -15.68 3.15 6.27
C ARG A 46 -14.94 3.75 5.08
N ILE A 47 -15.09 5.06 4.87
CA ILE A 47 -14.42 5.80 3.79
C ILE A 47 -12.92 6.00 4.06
N ALA A 48 -12.48 6.08 5.33
CA ALA A 48 -11.06 6.15 5.67
C ALA A 48 -10.24 4.95 5.16
N ARG A 49 -10.91 3.82 4.84
CA ARG A 49 -10.29 2.71 4.13
C ARG A 49 -9.81 3.11 2.73
N ASP A 50 -10.53 3.97 2.01
CA ASP A 50 -10.13 4.46 0.69
C ASP A 50 -8.94 5.42 0.78
N THR A 51 -8.75 6.12 1.91
CA THR A 51 -7.54 6.91 2.17
C THR A 51 -6.28 6.01 2.14
N ARG A 52 -6.39 4.71 2.42
CA ARG A 52 -5.27 3.75 2.29
C ARG A 52 -4.80 3.55 0.84
N ARG A 53 -5.52 4.06 -0.17
CA ARG A 53 -5.11 4.01 -1.59
C ARG A 53 -3.72 4.62 -1.83
N GLY A 54 -3.36 5.66 -1.08
CA GLY A 54 -2.00 6.26 -1.13
C GLY A 54 -0.88 5.29 -0.73
N GLY A 55 -1.21 4.18 -0.07
CA GLY A 55 -0.27 3.11 0.25
C GLY A 55 0.35 2.48 -0.99
N ILE A 56 -0.40 2.38 -2.10
CA ILE A 56 0.11 1.82 -3.36
C ILE A 56 1.17 2.74 -3.96
N GLU A 57 0.93 4.06 -3.98
CA GLU A 57 1.89 5.03 -4.48
C GLU A 57 3.17 5.05 -3.63
N THR A 58 3.00 4.97 -2.30
CA THR A 58 4.12 4.91 -1.36
C THR A 58 4.93 3.65 -1.56
N ALA A 59 4.29 2.49 -1.71
CA ALA A 59 4.95 1.23 -2.03
C ALA A 59 5.68 1.30 -3.38
N TYR A 60 5.05 1.88 -4.41
CA TYR A 60 5.66 2.01 -5.74
C TYR A 60 6.90 2.92 -5.73
N LYS A 61 6.88 4.01 -4.97
CA LYS A 61 8.07 4.85 -4.74
C LYS A 61 9.21 4.04 -4.12
N LYS A 62 8.91 3.15 -3.16
CA LYS A 62 9.91 2.27 -2.54
C LYS A 62 10.42 1.18 -3.47
N ILE A 63 9.57 0.54 -4.25
CA ILE A 63 9.97 -0.47 -5.24
C ILE A 63 10.98 0.12 -6.23
N LYS A 64 10.80 1.38 -6.67
CA LYS A 64 11.76 2.06 -7.54
C LYS A 64 13.15 2.22 -6.91
N GLU A 65 13.27 2.29 -5.58
CA GLU A 65 14.57 2.34 -4.90
C GLU A 65 15.34 1.01 -5.04
N PHE A 66 14.64 -0.11 -5.29
CA PHE A 66 15.23 -1.43 -5.53
C PHE A 66 15.51 -1.71 -7.00
N ALA A 67 14.87 -0.97 -7.91
CA ALA A 67 15.07 -1.15 -9.33
C ALA A 67 16.44 -0.61 -9.76
N THR A 68 17.20 -1.43 -10.49
CA THR A 68 18.43 -1.00 -11.13
C THR A 68 18.13 -0.22 -12.41
N TRP A 69 18.94 0.78 -12.70
CA TRP A 69 18.84 1.52 -13.95
C TRP A 69 19.27 0.64 -15.12
N THR A 70 18.48 0.62 -16.20
CA THR A 70 18.78 -0.14 -17.42
C THR A 70 18.63 0.74 -18.65
N THR A 71 19.58 0.64 -19.59
CA THR A 71 19.53 1.31 -20.91
C THR A 71 18.76 0.51 -21.95
N SER A 72 18.40 -0.74 -21.66
CA SER A 72 17.82 -1.65 -22.65
C SER A 72 16.42 -1.20 -23.07
N LYS A 73 16.20 -1.14 -24.39
CA LYS A 73 14.90 -0.84 -24.98
C LYS A 73 13.96 -2.05 -25.06
N ALA A 74 14.47 -3.26 -24.82
CA ALA A 74 13.66 -4.48 -24.83
C ALA A 74 12.65 -4.48 -23.67
N PHE A 75 11.37 -4.71 -23.99
CA PHE A 75 10.30 -4.75 -23.00
C PHE A 75 10.50 -5.85 -21.96
N SER A 76 10.90 -7.05 -22.40
CA SER A 76 11.18 -8.20 -21.53
C SER A 76 12.23 -7.88 -20.46
N VAL A 77 13.30 -7.15 -20.83
CA VAL A 77 14.35 -6.75 -19.90
C VAL A 77 13.82 -5.77 -18.84
N ARG A 78 13.03 -4.77 -19.26
CA ARG A 78 12.41 -3.82 -18.31
C ARG A 78 11.40 -4.51 -17.38
N LEU A 79 10.60 -5.43 -17.91
CA LEU A 79 9.64 -6.19 -17.12
C LEU A 79 10.36 -7.07 -16.08
N PHE A 80 11.44 -7.74 -16.48
CA PHE A 80 12.26 -8.53 -15.56
C PHE A 80 12.85 -7.66 -14.44
N HIS A 81 13.45 -6.51 -14.77
CA HIS A 81 14.01 -5.59 -13.78
C HIS A 81 12.94 -5.08 -12.81
N PHE A 82 11.76 -4.73 -13.32
CA PHE A 82 10.64 -4.32 -12.49
C PHE A 82 10.16 -5.45 -11.58
N GLY A 83 9.93 -6.66 -12.12
CA GLY A 83 9.52 -7.82 -11.33
C GLY A 83 10.54 -8.20 -10.26
N PHE A 84 11.82 -8.13 -10.59
CA PHE A 84 12.90 -8.37 -9.63
C PHE A 84 12.92 -7.31 -8.51
N ALA A 85 12.71 -6.03 -8.83
CA ALA A 85 12.60 -4.98 -7.83
C ALA A 85 11.39 -5.19 -6.88
N VAL A 86 10.25 -5.64 -7.42
CA VAL A 86 9.07 -6.02 -6.62
C VAL A 86 9.40 -7.17 -5.68
N LEU A 87 10.13 -8.19 -6.17
CA LEU A 87 10.56 -9.32 -5.35
C LEU A 87 11.44 -8.88 -4.18
N LEU A 88 12.46 -8.04 -4.44
CA LEU A 88 13.35 -7.51 -3.40
C LEU A 88 12.60 -6.66 -2.37
N TYR A 89 11.65 -5.83 -2.83
CA TYR A 89 10.78 -5.08 -1.93
C TYR A 89 9.95 -5.99 -1.03
N ASN A 90 9.33 -7.03 -1.57
CA ASN A 90 8.54 -7.99 -0.79
C ASN A 90 9.41 -8.78 0.20
N MET A 91 10.63 -9.18 -0.19
CA MET A 91 11.60 -9.81 0.72
C MET A 91 11.98 -8.87 1.87
N TRP A 92 12.19 -7.59 1.59
CA TRP A 92 12.47 -6.60 2.62
C TRP A 92 11.30 -6.45 3.61
N VAL A 93 10.07 -6.33 3.12
CA VAL A 93 8.86 -6.23 3.96
C VAL A 93 8.69 -7.49 4.82
N LEU A 94 8.92 -8.68 4.23
CA LEU A 94 8.86 -9.95 4.97
C LEU A 94 9.93 -10.04 6.05
N LEU A 95 11.17 -9.64 5.74
CA LEU A 95 12.26 -9.62 6.71
C LEU A 95 11.98 -8.65 7.86
N ASP A 96 11.49 -7.45 7.54
CA ASP A 96 11.10 -6.47 8.54
C ASP A 96 10.00 -7.01 9.45
N PHE A 97 8.97 -7.64 8.86
CA PHE A 97 7.90 -8.30 9.61
C PHE A 97 8.45 -9.40 10.53
N LEU A 98 9.32 -10.28 10.03
CA LEU A 98 9.93 -11.35 10.81
C LEU A 98 10.76 -10.81 11.99
N VAL A 99 11.48 -9.70 11.78
CA VAL A 99 12.23 -9.03 12.85
C VAL A 99 11.30 -8.42 13.89
N GLN A 100 10.19 -7.82 13.48
CA GLN A 100 9.19 -7.29 14.43
C GLN A 100 8.56 -8.41 15.27
N VAL A 101 8.22 -9.54 14.65
CA VAL A 101 7.71 -10.74 15.34
C VAL A 101 8.74 -11.30 16.31
N SER A 102 10.00 -11.38 15.89
CA SER A 102 11.10 -11.88 16.73
C SER A 102 11.39 -10.98 17.94
N LEU A 103 10.98 -9.70 17.88
CA LEU A 103 11.11 -8.73 18.96
C LEU A 103 9.85 -8.64 19.84
N GLU A 104 8.92 -9.60 19.70
CA GLU A 104 7.64 -9.66 20.44
C GLU A 104 6.82 -8.36 20.38
N ILE A 105 6.93 -7.63 19.27
CA ILE A 105 6.17 -6.39 19.09
C ILE A 105 4.74 -6.78 18.71
N VAL A 106 3.84 -6.72 19.71
CA VAL A 106 2.42 -7.10 19.58
C VAL A 106 1.70 -6.29 18.50
N ASP A 107 2.07 -5.02 18.33
CA ASP A 107 1.56 -4.15 17.27
C ASP A 107 2.58 -4.02 16.14
N CYS A 108 2.43 -4.81 15.08
CA CYS A 108 3.22 -4.64 13.85
C CYS A 108 3.11 -3.19 13.37
N ARG A 109 4.17 -2.40 13.56
CA ARG A 109 4.15 -0.97 13.28
C ARG A 109 4.23 -0.74 11.77
N LEU A 110 3.55 0.31 11.32
CA LEU A 110 3.68 0.83 9.94
C LEU A 110 5.09 1.36 9.64
N THR A 111 5.88 1.68 10.68
CA THR A 111 7.26 2.15 10.53
C THR A 111 8.21 0.95 10.49
N PRO A 112 8.91 0.73 9.36
CA PRO A 112 9.83 -0.40 9.25
C PRO A 112 11.04 -0.20 10.16
N ARG A 113 11.44 -1.25 10.87
CA ARG A 113 12.64 -1.28 11.73
C ARG A 113 13.92 -1.44 10.91
N ILE A 114 13.88 -2.32 9.92
CA ILE A 114 14.92 -2.40 8.90
C ILE A 114 14.54 -1.40 7.82
N THR A 115 15.28 -0.31 7.71
CA THR A 115 15.09 0.62 6.58
C THR A 115 15.47 -0.06 5.27
N ALA A 116 14.75 0.22 4.18
CA ALA A 116 15.06 -0.29 2.84
C ALA A 116 16.53 -0.09 2.45
N GLY A 117 17.14 1.04 2.83
CA GLY A 117 18.56 1.32 2.61
C GLY A 117 19.51 0.34 3.31
N ARG A 118 19.20 -0.08 4.55
CA ARG A 118 19.99 -1.09 5.28
C ARG A 118 19.91 -2.45 4.60
N PHE A 119 18.72 -2.85 4.16
CA PHE A 119 18.54 -4.09 3.42
C PHE A 119 19.30 -4.09 2.09
N ARG A 120 19.26 -2.99 1.33
CA ARG A 120 20.06 -2.83 0.10
C ARG A 120 21.56 -2.93 0.36
N ALA A 121 22.06 -2.30 1.41
CA ALA A 121 23.48 -2.38 1.79
C ALA A 121 23.90 -3.81 2.14
N LEU A 122 23.05 -4.56 2.85
CA LEU A 122 23.27 -5.97 3.17
C LEU A 122 23.33 -6.84 1.91
N LEU A 123 22.38 -6.66 0.98
CA LEU A 123 22.40 -7.37 -0.29
C LEU A 123 23.67 -7.08 -1.08
N SER A 124 24.04 -5.80 -1.21
CA SER A 124 25.25 -5.39 -1.92
C SER A 124 26.50 -6.02 -1.32
N ARG A 125 26.57 -6.15 0.01
CA ARG A 125 27.68 -6.82 0.69
C ARG A 125 27.73 -8.31 0.37
N HIS A 126 26.59 -9.01 0.46
CA HIS A 126 26.53 -10.46 0.21
C HIS A 126 26.86 -10.81 -1.24
N PHE A 127 26.31 -10.06 -2.20
CA PHE A 127 26.62 -10.29 -3.62
C PHE A 127 28.04 -9.86 -3.99
N GLY A 128 28.58 -8.83 -3.34
CA GLY A 128 29.96 -8.39 -3.55
C GLY A 128 31.01 -9.39 -3.03
N THR A 129 30.65 -10.26 -2.07
CA THR A 129 31.52 -11.36 -1.61
C THR A 129 31.43 -12.64 -2.45
N LEU A 130 30.47 -12.73 -3.37
CA LEU A 130 30.25 -13.89 -4.23
C LEU A 130 30.96 -13.80 -5.59
N ILE A 131 31.63 -12.68 -5.86
CA ILE A 131 32.47 -12.40 -7.03
C ILE A 131 33.90 -12.22 -6.54
#